data_AF-A0A820ZW70-F1
#
_entry.id   AF-A0A820ZW70-F1
#
_cell.length_a   1.000
_cell.length_b   1.000
_cell.length_c   1.000
_cell.angle_alpha   90.00
_cell.angle_beta   90.00
_cell.angle_gamma   90.00
#
_symmetry.space_group_name_H-M   'P 1'
#
loop_
_entity.id
_entity.type
_entity.pdbx_description
1 polymer ?
#
loop_
_entity_poly.entity_id
_entity_poly.type
_entity_poly.pdbx_seq_one_letter_code
_entity_poly.pdbx_strand_id
1 'polypeptide(L)'
;MTLGNKNNQEEKIESDIEEDDYVDNKSNATTTDDEFYNELMDAPPEFEDHLMPDGCKDEITAIEHFTSCLNRRFNSCPVVFTGTLEDALKEAFNSKEIKERRPLLIYVNNDKSVYSNVFCRQLLCHDKLIEYLLNNYVLWTWDVTFSSNGEKLNEILKTTFSQWKPGHSIGTGTTEQYPLLIGIRRSTNNDYLFDRIIDGSNKRPVVDEFLAQLIEYKDRFDISEEN
;
A
#
# COMPACT_ATOMS: atom_id res chain seq x y z
N MET A 1 58.35 -9.30 -73.87
CA MET A 1 57.43 -10.39 -74.29
C MET A 1 56.19 -10.27 -73.41
N THR A 2 55.27 -9.35 -73.66
CA THR A 2 54.33 -9.21 -74.79
C THR A 2 53.14 -10.18 -74.71
N LEU A 3 51.99 -9.59 -74.32
CA LEU A 3 50.60 -9.85 -74.72
C LEU A 3 49.91 -11.19 -74.38
N GLY A 4 48.70 -11.09 -73.82
CA GLY A 4 47.75 -12.20 -73.75
C GLY A 4 46.40 -11.86 -73.11
N ASN A 5 45.68 -10.88 -73.65
CA ASN A 5 44.25 -10.63 -73.37
C ASN A 5 43.38 -11.90 -73.55
N LYS A 6 42.34 -12.06 -72.72
CA LYS A 6 40.93 -12.04 -73.15
C LYS A 6 39.97 -12.20 -71.96
N ASN A 7 39.18 -11.14 -71.75
CA ASN A 7 37.92 -11.14 -71.02
C ASN A 7 36.86 -11.94 -71.77
N ASN A 8 36.02 -12.66 -71.01
CA ASN A 8 34.55 -12.61 -71.01
C ASN A 8 34.00 -13.97 -70.59
N GLN A 9 33.31 -14.04 -69.46
CA GLN A 9 31.86 -14.19 -69.44
C GLN A 9 31.32 -14.00 -68.03
N GLU A 10 30.22 -13.25 -67.99
CA GLU A 10 29.44 -12.83 -66.84
C GLU A 10 28.75 -14.03 -66.19
N GLU A 11 28.65 -14.04 -64.85
CA GLU A 11 27.45 -14.53 -64.19
C GLU A 11 27.23 -13.79 -62.86
N LYS A 12 26.04 -13.19 -62.79
CA LYS A 12 25.30 -12.59 -61.67
C LYS A 12 25.40 -13.40 -60.37
N ILE A 13 25.19 -12.72 -59.24
CA ILE A 13 24.38 -13.07 -58.02
C ILE A 13 24.95 -12.19 -56.89
N GLU A 14 24.35 -11.02 -56.67
CA GLU A 14 23.34 -10.69 -55.64
C GLU A 14 23.97 -10.09 -54.39
N SER A 15 23.28 -9.05 -53.94
CA SER A 15 23.68 -8.08 -52.94
C SER A 15 23.20 -8.51 -51.57
N ASP A 16 24.13 -8.83 -50.67
CA ASP A 16 23.85 -8.93 -49.24
C ASP A 16 24.32 -7.63 -48.58
N ILE A 17 23.42 -6.64 -48.57
CA ILE A 17 23.49 -5.53 -47.61
C ILE A 17 22.74 -6.06 -46.39
N GLU A 18 23.49 -6.45 -45.36
CA GLU A 18 22.93 -6.77 -44.05
C GLU A 18 22.25 -5.50 -43.50
N GLU A 19 20.92 -5.50 -43.50
CA GLU A 19 20.08 -4.55 -42.76
C GLU A 19 20.27 -4.83 -41.26
N ASP A 20 21.12 -4.05 -40.62
CA ASP A 20 21.15 -3.94 -39.15
C ASP A 20 19.83 -3.29 -38.70
N ASP A 21 18.85 -4.15 -38.37
CA ASP A 21 17.66 -3.78 -37.63
C ASP A 21 18.05 -3.26 -36.23
N TYR A 22 18.30 -1.96 -36.14
CA TYR A 22 18.24 -1.24 -34.88
C TYR A 22 16.80 -1.32 -34.35
N VAL A 23 16.53 -2.35 -33.55
CA VAL A 23 15.33 -2.43 -32.72
C VAL A 23 15.43 -1.30 -31.69
N ASP A 24 14.86 -0.14 -32.05
CA ASP A 24 14.52 0.94 -31.13
C ASP A 24 13.52 0.37 -30.12
N ASN A 25 14.02 -0.19 -29.02
CA ASN A 25 13.20 -0.65 -27.90
C ASN A 25 12.64 0.59 -27.16
N LYS A 26 11.78 1.34 -27.84
CA LYS A 26 10.81 2.25 -27.23
C LYS A 26 9.66 1.42 -26.68
N SER A 27 9.90 0.72 -25.59
CA SER A 27 8.83 0.41 -24.64
C SER A 27 8.54 1.66 -23.80
N ASN A 28 8.23 2.79 -24.45
CA ASN A 28 7.39 3.82 -23.87
C ASN A 28 5.97 3.55 -24.38
N ALA A 29 5.45 2.36 -24.06
CA ALA A 29 4.02 2.18 -24.06
C ALA A 29 3.51 3.05 -22.92
N THR A 30 2.98 4.22 -23.25
CA THR A 30 2.02 4.91 -22.38
C THR A 30 0.79 4.03 -22.30
N THR A 31 0.90 2.93 -21.55
CA THR A 31 -0.26 2.22 -21.01
C THR A 31 -1.04 3.29 -20.28
N THR A 32 -2.23 3.60 -20.79
CA THR A 32 -3.08 4.57 -20.11
C THR A 32 -3.36 4.04 -18.70
N ASP A 33 -3.49 4.92 -17.70
CA ASP A 33 -3.77 4.47 -16.32
C ASP A 33 -4.92 3.45 -16.29
N ASP A 34 -5.94 3.66 -17.13
CA ASP A 34 -7.09 2.78 -17.32
C ASP A 34 -6.75 1.36 -17.81
N GLU A 35 -5.78 1.19 -18.70
CA GLU A 35 -5.34 -0.14 -19.17
C GLU A 35 -4.59 -0.91 -18.07
N PHE A 36 -3.77 -0.22 -17.28
CA PHE A 36 -3.08 -0.82 -16.13
C PHE A 36 -4.06 -1.23 -15.02
N TYR A 37 -5.09 -0.41 -14.77
CA TYR A 37 -6.17 -0.77 -13.84
C TYR A 37 -6.94 -1.99 -14.31
N ASN A 38 -7.28 -2.08 -15.60
CA ASN A 38 -7.98 -3.24 -16.14
C ASN A 38 -7.13 -4.51 -16.00
N GLU A 39 -5.82 -4.43 -16.24
CA GLU A 39 -4.89 -5.54 -16.03
C GLU A 39 -4.81 -5.99 -14.55
N LEU A 40 -4.83 -5.05 -13.60
CA LEU A 40 -4.89 -5.34 -12.15
C LEU A 40 -6.23 -5.93 -11.69
N MET A 41 -7.32 -5.62 -12.39
CA MET A 41 -8.67 -6.12 -12.11
C MET A 41 -8.93 -7.49 -12.75
N ASP A 42 -8.31 -7.76 -13.90
CA ASP A 42 -8.50 -8.99 -14.68
C ASP A 42 -7.82 -10.22 -14.04
N ALA A 43 -6.80 -10.02 -13.20
CA ALA A 43 -6.27 -11.06 -12.34
C ALA A 43 -5.63 -10.46 -11.06
N PRO A 44 -6.22 -10.65 -9.86
CA PRO A 44 -5.52 -10.31 -8.64
C PRO A 44 -4.18 -11.07 -8.61
N PRO A 45 -3.06 -10.44 -8.26
CA PRO A 45 -1.79 -11.14 -8.17
C PRO A 45 -1.94 -12.33 -7.22
N GLU A 46 -1.70 -13.54 -7.74
CA GLU A 46 -1.57 -14.76 -6.94
C GLU A 46 -0.28 -14.66 -6.14
N PHE A 47 -0.28 -13.82 -5.10
CA PHE A 47 0.76 -13.87 -4.10
C PHE A 47 0.55 -15.18 -3.32
N GLU A 48 1.43 -16.15 -3.54
CA GLU A 48 1.38 -17.45 -2.85
C GLU A 48 1.39 -17.30 -1.31
N ASP A 49 2.06 -16.26 -0.81
CA ASP A 49 2.19 -15.97 0.61
C ASP A 49 1.36 -14.75 1.02
N HIS A 50 0.32 -14.94 1.84
CA HIS A 50 -0.47 -13.86 2.46
C HIS A 50 0.38 -12.89 3.29
N LEU A 51 -0.09 -11.64 3.48
CA LEU A 51 0.62 -10.68 4.32
C LEU A 51 0.72 -11.16 5.78
N MET A 52 -0.27 -11.89 6.29
CA MET A 52 -0.24 -12.46 7.65
C MET A 52 -0.69 -13.93 7.63
N PRO A 53 -0.05 -14.82 8.41
CA PRO A 53 -0.49 -16.20 8.50
C PRO A 53 -1.84 -16.31 9.24
N ASP A 54 -2.53 -17.41 8.99
CA ASP A 54 -3.79 -17.73 9.67
C ASP A 54 -3.56 -18.00 11.17
N GLY A 55 -4.44 -17.47 12.02
CA GLY A 55 -4.46 -17.76 13.45
C GLY A 55 -3.34 -17.08 14.24
N CYS A 56 -2.86 -15.92 13.78
CA CYS A 56 -1.88 -15.12 14.51
C CYS A 56 -2.43 -14.70 15.88
N LYS A 57 -1.74 -15.08 16.95
CA LYS A 57 -2.14 -14.74 18.33
C LYS A 57 -1.39 -13.54 18.89
N ASP A 58 -0.13 -13.41 18.51
CA ASP A 58 0.79 -12.39 18.99
C ASP A 58 0.84 -11.23 17.99
N GLU A 59 0.50 -10.02 18.43
CA GLU A 59 0.42 -8.83 17.56
C GLU A 59 1.77 -8.48 16.94
N ILE A 60 2.85 -8.60 17.71
CA ILE A 60 4.19 -8.21 17.28
C ILE A 60 4.65 -9.13 16.15
N THR A 61 4.60 -10.45 16.37
CA THR A 61 4.96 -11.47 15.38
C THR A 61 4.11 -11.31 14.10
N ALA A 62 2.81 -11.02 14.26
CA ALA A 62 1.90 -10.82 13.14
C ALA A 62 2.30 -9.61 12.28
N ILE A 63 2.63 -8.49 12.92
CA ILE A 63 3.05 -7.26 12.23
C ILE A 63 4.45 -7.37 11.62
N GLU A 64 5.36 -8.10 12.26
CA GLU A 64 6.68 -8.41 11.69
C GLU A 64 6.54 -9.22 10.40
N HIS A 65 5.69 -10.26 10.42
CA HIS A 65 5.40 -11.05 9.23
C HIS A 65 4.73 -10.19 8.14
N PHE A 66 3.76 -9.37 8.51
CA PHE A 66 3.11 -8.41 7.62
C PHE A 66 4.12 -7.52 6.92
N THR A 67 5.01 -6.90 7.70
CA THR A 67 6.01 -5.96 7.19
C THR A 67 6.99 -6.65 6.26
N SER A 68 7.43 -7.86 6.62
CA SER A 68 8.32 -8.68 5.78
C SER A 68 7.67 -9.03 4.42
N CYS A 69 6.43 -9.52 4.44
CA CYS A 69 5.69 -9.83 3.22
C CYS A 69 5.39 -8.59 2.37
N LEU A 70 4.98 -7.48 3.00
CA LEU A 70 4.67 -6.23 2.29
C LEU A 70 5.90 -5.72 1.54
N ASN A 71 7.06 -5.66 2.21
CA ASN A 71 8.31 -5.22 1.59
C ASN A 71 8.77 -6.16 0.48
N ARG A 72 8.60 -7.47 0.64
CA ARG A 72 8.92 -8.45 -0.42
C ARG A 72 8.03 -8.28 -1.65
N ARG A 73 6.76 -7.89 -1.48
CA ARG A 73 5.79 -7.72 -2.58
C ARG A 73 5.94 -6.39 -3.32
N PHE A 74 6.27 -5.30 -2.62
CA PHE A 74 6.14 -3.93 -3.14
C PHE A 74 7.42 -3.09 -3.03
N ASN A 75 8.55 -3.69 -2.62
CA ASN A 75 9.89 -3.11 -2.45
C ASN A 75 10.01 -1.95 -1.45
N SER A 76 9.31 -0.84 -1.67
CA SER A 76 9.36 0.38 -0.87
C SER A 76 8.00 0.64 -0.26
N CYS A 77 7.82 0.42 1.04
CA CYS A 77 6.54 0.67 1.71
C CYS A 77 6.76 1.42 3.03
N PRO A 78 5.73 2.09 3.56
CA PRO A 78 5.89 2.93 4.74
C PRO A 78 6.26 2.08 5.95
N VAL A 79 7.10 2.65 6.80
CA VAL A 79 7.48 2.01 8.05
C VAL A 79 6.24 1.88 8.93
N VAL A 80 5.93 0.65 9.30
CA VAL A 80 4.84 0.34 10.23
C VAL A 80 5.41 0.23 11.63
N PHE A 81 4.69 0.77 12.61
CA PHE A 81 4.99 0.61 14.02
C PHE A 81 4.90 -0.88 14.40
N THR A 82 6.02 -1.44 14.84
CA THR A 82 6.13 -2.83 15.28
C THR A 82 5.95 -2.90 16.78
N GLY A 83 4.78 -3.34 17.23
CA GLY A 83 4.39 -3.40 18.64
C GLY A 83 2.90 -3.69 18.78
N THR A 84 2.41 -3.76 20.02
CA THR A 84 0.98 -3.90 20.25
C THR A 84 0.23 -2.62 19.86
N LEU A 85 -1.08 -2.71 19.65
CA LEU A 85 -1.91 -1.51 19.42
C LEU A 85 -1.80 -0.52 20.60
N GLU A 86 -1.67 -1.03 21.82
CA GLU A 86 -1.48 -0.18 23.01
C GLU A 86 -0.18 0.62 22.96
N ASP A 87 0.90 0.00 22.48
CA ASP A 87 2.19 0.67 22.32
C ASP A 87 2.15 1.72 21.20
N ALA A 88 1.45 1.44 20.10
CA ALA A 88 1.24 2.40 19.02
C ALA A 88 0.45 3.63 19.50
N LEU A 89 -0.55 3.44 20.37
CA LEU A 89 -1.28 4.53 21.01
C LEU A 89 -0.38 5.38 21.92
N LYS A 90 0.50 4.75 22.70
CA LYS A 90 1.47 5.48 23.53
C LYS A 90 2.42 6.31 22.66
N GLU A 91 2.96 5.72 21.59
CA GLU A 91 3.84 6.42 20.64
C GLU A 91 3.13 7.61 19.99
N ALA A 92 1.87 7.45 19.61
CA ALA A 92 1.08 8.49 18.95
C ALA A 92 0.75 9.68 19.87
N PHE A 93 0.26 9.41 21.08
CA PHE A 93 -0.42 10.43 21.89
C PHE A 93 0.29 10.81 23.19
N ASN A 94 1.28 10.02 23.67
CA ASN A 94 1.85 10.20 25.00
C ASN A 94 3.19 10.96 25.03
N SER A 95 3.61 11.58 23.92
CA SER A 95 4.73 12.53 24.00
C SER A 95 4.37 13.71 24.91
N LYS A 96 5.37 14.14 25.69
CA LYS A 96 5.29 15.32 26.55
C LYS A 96 5.20 16.60 25.72
N GLU A 97 5.85 16.63 24.56
CA GLU A 97 5.83 17.78 23.66
C GLU A 97 4.68 17.62 22.66
N ILE A 98 3.71 18.54 22.67
CA ILE A 98 2.51 18.47 21.80
C ILE A 98 2.91 18.34 20.32
N LYS A 99 3.93 19.08 19.88
CA LYS A 99 4.46 19.05 18.51
C LYS A 99 5.04 17.69 18.07
N GLU A 100 5.36 16.80 19.01
CA GLU A 100 5.88 15.46 18.71
C GLU A 100 4.76 14.42 18.62
N ARG A 101 3.54 14.76 19.06
CA ARG A 101 2.39 13.88 18.95
C ARG A 101 1.98 13.77 17.49
N ARG A 102 1.62 12.55 17.10
CA ARG A 102 1.22 12.23 15.74
C ARG A 102 -0.06 11.40 15.80
N PRO A 103 -1.04 11.63 14.91
CA PRO A 103 -2.20 10.79 14.84
C PRO A 103 -1.82 9.33 14.52
N LEU A 104 -2.56 8.40 15.12
CA LEU A 104 -2.47 6.98 14.81
C LEU A 104 -3.42 6.64 13.65
N LEU A 105 -2.88 5.96 12.64
CA LEU A 105 -3.65 5.31 11.59
C LEU A 105 -3.56 3.79 11.74
N ILE A 106 -4.70 3.12 11.72
CA ILE A 106 -4.78 1.66 11.62
C ILE A 106 -5.09 1.31 10.17
N TYR A 107 -4.10 0.75 9.47
CA TYR A 107 -4.25 0.20 8.13
C TYR A 107 -4.73 -1.25 8.19
N VAL A 108 -5.90 -1.52 7.63
CA VAL A 108 -6.45 -2.86 7.56
C VAL A 108 -6.47 -3.36 6.13
N ASN A 109 -5.70 -4.41 5.89
CA ASN A 109 -5.60 -5.07 4.59
C ASN A 109 -6.51 -6.29 4.48
N ASN A 110 -6.93 -6.59 3.25
CA ASN A 110 -7.47 -7.89 2.89
C ASN A 110 -6.96 -8.27 1.49
N ASP A 111 -6.12 -9.29 1.39
CA ASP A 111 -5.51 -9.72 0.12
C ASP A 111 -6.55 -10.13 -0.94
N LYS A 112 -7.76 -10.54 -0.51
CA LYS A 112 -8.88 -10.86 -1.41
C LYS A 112 -9.55 -9.61 -2.00
N SER A 113 -9.18 -8.41 -1.55
CA SER A 113 -9.65 -7.16 -2.14
C SER A 113 -8.73 -6.72 -3.26
N VAL A 114 -9.31 -6.51 -4.45
CA VAL A 114 -8.57 -5.92 -5.56
C VAL A 114 -8.14 -4.48 -5.23
N TYR A 115 -8.99 -3.72 -4.52
CA TYR A 115 -8.65 -2.36 -4.13
C TYR A 115 -7.50 -2.33 -3.13
N SER A 116 -7.35 -3.33 -2.24
CA SER A 116 -6.19 -3.41 -1.35
C SER A 116 -4.87 -3.54 -2.13
N ASN A 117 -4.85 -4.38 -3.17
CA ASN A 117 -3.68 -4.55 -4.02
C ASN A 117 -3.35 -3.28 -4.81
N VAL A 118 -4.38 -2.65 -5.40
CA VAL A 118 -4.24 -1.39 -6.13
C VAL A 118 -3.76 -0.27 -5.20
N PHE A 119 -4.34 -0.16 -4.00
CA PHE A 119 -3.96 0.82 -2.99
C PHE A 119 -2.51 0.67 -2.57
N CYS A 120 -2.03 -0.54 -2.30
CA CYS A 120 -0.62 -0.79 -1.97
C CYS A 120 0.30 -0.28 -3.08
N ARG A 121 0.04 -0.67 -4.33
CA ARG A 121 0.89 -0.35 -5.48
C ARG A 121 0.89 1.13 -5.85
N GLN A 122 -0.26 1.79 -5.76
CA GLN A 122 -0.44 3.13 -6.32
C GLN A 122 -0.45 4.24 -5.27
N LEU A 123 -0.81 3.93 -4.03
CA LEU A 123 -0.88 4.92 -2.94
C LEU A 123 0.12 4.60 -1.83
N LEU A 124 -0.09 3.51 -1.08
CA LEU A 124 0.65 3.26 0.15
C LEU A 124 2.16 3.26 -0.06
N CYS A 125 2.62 2.62 -1.14
CA CYS A 125 4.03 2.45 -1.47
C CYS A 125 4.53 3.52 -2.48
N HIS A 126 3.78 4.61 -2.67
CA HIS A 126 4.24 5.77 -3.45
C HIS A 126 5.11 6.69 -2.59
N ASP A 127 6.31 7.06 -3.07
CA ASP A 127 7.34 7.80 -2.30
C ASP A 127 6.80 9.03 -1.55
N LYS A 128 6.02 9.88 -2.23
CA LYS A 128 5.39 11.07 -1.64
C LYS A 128 4.51 10.74 -0.42
N LEU A 129 3.76 9.64 -0.49
CA LEU A 129 2.88 9.20 0.59
C LEU A 129 3.66 8.50 1.70
N ILE A 130 4.68 7.71 1.36
CA ILE A 130 5.59 7.11 2.34
C ILE A 130 6.23 8.21 3.20
N GLU A 131 6.81 9.22 2.56
CA GLU A 131 7.48 10.34 3.25
C GLU A 131 6.49 11.09 4.14
N TYR A 132 5.29 11.39 3.63
CA TYR A 132 4.29 12.09 4.41
C TYR A 132 3.78 11.27 5.60
N LEU A 133 3.48 9.98 5.40
CA LEU A 133 3.02 9.07 6.45
C LEU A 133 4.08 8.93 7.55
N LEU A 134 5.33 8.68 7.19
CA LEU A 134 6.44 8.49 8.14
C LEU A 134 6.63 9.71 9.05
N ASN A 135 6.54 10.91 8.48
CA ASN A 135 6.79 12.15 9.21
C ASN A 135 5.60 12.59 10.07
N ASN A 136 4.37 12.27 9.66
CA ASN A 136 3.17 12.86 10.26
C ASN A 136 2.32 11.88 11.05
N TYR A 137 2.53 10.57 10.92
CA TYR A 137 1.66 9.56 11.51
C TYR A 137 2.44 8.48 12.24
N VAL A 138 1.76 7.85 13.20
CA VAL A 138 2.08 6.48 13.60
C VAL A 138 1.18 5.56 12.78
N LEU A 139 1.77 4.64 12.02
CA LEU A 139 1.02 3.67 11.22
C LEU A 139 1.08 2.31 11.90
N TRP A 140 -0.07 1.74 12.24
CA TRP A 140 -0.21 0.37 12.75
C TRP A 140 -1.02 -0.44 11.73
N THR A 141 -0.72 -1.74 11.56
CA THR A 141 -1.29 -2.54 10.48
C THR A 141 -1.91 -3.84 10.97
N TRP A 142 -2.91 -4.32 10.24
CA TRP A 142 -3.45 -5.65 10.43
C TRP A 142 -4.02 -6.23 9.13
N ASP A 143 -3.81 -7.53 8.90
CA ASP A 143 -4.39 -8.24 7.76
C ASP A 143 -5.56 -9.12 8.20
N VAL A 144 -6.71 -8.96 7.56
CA VAL A 144 -7.95 -9.71 7.84
C VAL A 144 -8.34 -10.66 6.72
N THR A 145 -7.37 -11.09 5.90
CA THR A 145 -7.60 -12.04 4.82
C THR A 145 -8.18 -13.36 5.34
N PHE A 146 -7.67 -13.80 6.49
CA PHE A 146 -8.21 -14.91 7.27
C PHE A 146 -9.19 -14.41 8.32
N SER A 147 -10.31 -15.12 8.49
CA SER A 147 -11.36 -14.74 9.43
C SER A 147 -10.87 -14.73 10.88
N SER A 148 -9.96 -15.65 11.24
CA SER A 148 -9.33 -15.71 12.56
C SER A 148 -8.60 -14.41 12.92
N ASN A 149 -7.87 -13.82 11.95
CA ASN A 149 -7.18 -12.56 12.13
C ASN A 149 -8.18 -11.40 12.24
N GLY A 150 -9.30 -11.44 11.50
CA GLY A 150 -10.39 -10.49 11.65
C GLY A 150 -11.05 -10.55 13.04
N GLU A 151 -11.34 -11.74 13.55
CA GLU A 151 -11.85 -11.95 14.92
C GLU A 151 -10.86 -11.42 15.96
N LYS A 152 -9.57 -11.70 15.78
CA LYS A 152 -8.51 -11.22 16.68
C LYS A 152 -8.41 -9.70 16.68
N LEU A 153 -8.45 -9.07 15.52
CA LEU A 153 -8.48 -7.60 15.43
C LEU A 153 -9.68 -7.04 16.19
N ASN A 154 -10.87 -7.61 16.03
CA ASN A 154 -12.04 -7.17 16.78
C ASN A 154 -11.87 -7.33 18.30
N GLU A 155 -11.21 -8.39 18.77
CA GLU A 155 -10.89 -8.57 20.18
C GLU A 155 -9.95 -7.47 20.69
N ILE A 156 -8.89 -7.17 19.95
CA ILE A 156 -7.94 -6.10 20.26
C ILE A 156 -8.68 -4.76 20.33
N LEU A 157 -9.44 -4.41 19.29
CA LEU A 157 -10.18 -3.15 19.22
C LEU A 157 -11.22 -3.00 20.34
N LYS A 158 -11.93 -4.08 20.72
CA LYS A 158 -12.88 -4.07 21.86
C LYS A 158 -12.19 -3.86 23.20
N THR A 159 -11.01 -4.42 23.37
CA THR A 159 -10.23 -4.31 24.62
C THR A 159 -9.60 -2.92 24.73
N THR A 160 -9.12 -2.37 23.62
CA THR A 160 -8.44 -1.09 23.57
C THR A 160 -9.40 0.11 23.55
N PHE A 161 -10.53 0.01 22.85
CA PHE A 161 -11.46 1.12 22.66
C PHE A 161 -12.79 0.87 23.36
N SER A 162 -13.03 1.63 24.44
CA SER A 162 -14.24 1.53 25.27
C SER A 162 -15.56 1.70 24.49
N GLN A 163 -15.52 2.43 23.37
CA GLN A 163 -16.68 2.72 22.53
C GLN A 163 -16.79 1.84 21.26
N TRP A 164 -15.95 0.82 21.09
CA TRP A 164 -16.02 -0.05 19.92
C TRP A 164 -17.34 -0.82 19.88
N LYS A 165 -18.20 -0.51 18.90
CA LYS A 165 -19.52 -1.13 18.75
C LYS A 165 -19.53 -2.25 17.70
N PRO A 166 -20.39 -3.27 17.85
CA PRO A 166 -20.55 -4.37 16.88
C PRO A 166 -20.83 -3.95 15.43
N GLY A 167 -21.39 -2.76 15.20
CA GLY A 167 -21.62 -2.22 13.85
C GLY A 167 -20.34 -1.81 13.10
N HIS A 168 -19.19 -1.74 13.79
CA HIS A 168 -17.88 -1.48 13.20
C HIS A 168 -17.07 -2.78 12.99
N SER A 169 -17.70 -3.96 13.13
CA SER A 169 -16.98 -5.24 13.08
C SER A 169 -16.21 -5.37 11.76
N ILE A 170 -14.89 -5.43 11.87
CA ILE A 170 -13.99 -5.58 10.74
C ILE A 170 -13.94 -7.08 10.39
N GLY A 171 -13.97 -7.43 9.10
CA GLY A 171 -13.83 -8.81 8.62
C GLY A 171 -15.15 -9.55 8.40
N THR A 172 -16.29 -8.92 8.70
CA THR A 172 -17.63 -9.51 8.47
C THR A 172 -18.37 -8.93 7.25
N GLY A 173 -17.79 -7.95 6.56
CA GLY A 173 -18.38 -7.32 5.37
C GLY A 173 -17.81 -7.85 4.05
N THR A 174 -18.12 -7.17 2.95
CA THR A 174 -17.57 -7.51 1.62
C THR A 174 -16.09 -7.18 1.54
N THR A 175 -15.34 -7.88 0.68
CA THR A 175 -13.93 -7.57 0.41
C THR A 175 -13.75 -6.19 -0.23
N GLU A 176 -14.77 -5.70 -0.93
CA GLU A 176 -14.79 -4.40 -1.62
C GLU A 176 -14.60 -3.19 -0.71
N GLN A 177 -14.85 -3.31 0.60
CA GLN A 177 -14.62 -2.19 1.53
C GLN A 177 -13.13 -2.01 1.88
N TYR A 178 -12.28 -2.99 1.59
CA TYR A 178 -10.86 -2.93 1.92
C TYR A 178 -10.07 -2.30 0.78
N PRO A 179 -9.02 -1.53 1.09
CA PRO A 179 -8.45 -1.36 2.42
C PRO A 179 -9.17 -0.31 3.26
N LEU A 180 -9.09 -0.47 4.58
CA LEU A 180 -9.55 0.55 5.52
C LEU A 180 -8.35 1.26 6.12
N LEU A 181 -8.38 2.59 6.14
CA LEU A 181 -7.42 3.38 6.88
C LEU A 181 -8.18 4.14 7.97
N ILE A 182 -8.00 3.74 9.22
CA ILE A 182 -8.81 4.19 10.34
C ILE A 182 -8.02 5.18 11.18
N GLY A 183 -8.53 6.41 11.27
CA GLY A 183 -7.98 7.44 12.14
C GLY A 183 -8.45 7.29 13.58
N ILE A 184 -7.51 7.34 14.51
CA ILE A 184 -7.77 7.31 15.95
C ILE A 184 -7.50 8.69 16.54
N ARG A 185 -8.36 9.12 17.47
CA ARG A 185 -8.18 10.36 18.24
C ARG A 185 -8.18 10.09 19.73
N ARG A 186 -7.54 10.98 20.50
CA ARG A 186 -7.72 11.02 21.95
C ARG A 186 -8.95 11.85 22.30
N SER A 187 -9.72 11.38 23.27
CA SER A 187 -10.84 12.08 23.88
C SER A 187 -10.36 12.97 25.02
N THR A 188 -11.19 13.93 25.44
CA THR A 188 -10.92 14.80 26.60
C THR A 188 -10.76 14.03 27.91
N ASN A 189 -11.31 12.82 28.00
CA ASN A 189 -11.17 11.92 29.16
C ASN A 189 -9.93 11.03 29.08
N ASN A 190 -8.98 11.31 28.18
CA ASN A 190 -7.81 10.46 27.87
C ASN A 190 -8.15 9.03 27.37
N ASP A 191 -9.40 8.80 26.96
CA ASP A 191 -9.80 7.58 26.24
C ASP A 191 -9.48 7.72 24.75
N TYR A 192 -9.32 6.60 24.04
CA TYR A 192 -9.08 6.62 22.60
C TYR A 192 -10.36 6.27 21.84
N LEU A 193 -10.63 6.98 20.76
CA LEU A 193 -11.86 6.86 20.00
C LEU A 193 -11.56 6.70 18.52
N PHE A 194 -12.38 5.87 17.86
CA PHE A 194 -12.52 5.88 16.42
C PHE A 194 -12.96 7.28 15.98
N ASP A 195 -12.21 7.89 15.07
CA ASP A 195 -12.52 9.21 14.53
C ASP A 195 -13.25 9.09 13.18
N ARG A 196 -12.55 8.56 12.18
CA ARG A 196 -13.11 8.34 10.84
C ARG A 196 -12.33 7.28 10.05
N ILE A 197 -12.97 6.78 9.00
CA ILE A 197 -12.30 6.07 7.91
C ILE A 197 -11.82 7.09 6.88
N ILE A 198 -10.59 6.92 6.42
CA ILE A 198 -10.01 7.57 5.25
C ILE A 198 -10.14 6.54 4.12
N ASP A 199 -10.88 6.90 3.07
CA ASP A 199 -11.26 5.95 2.04
C ASP A 199 -10.06 5.60 1.15
N GLY A 200 -9.60 4.36 1.25
CA GLY A 200 -8.58 3.78 0.37
C GLY A 200 -9.15 2.85 -0.69
N SER A 201 -10.46 2.60 -0.70
CA SER A 201 -11.14 1.62 -1.56
C SER A 201 -11.53 2.16 -2.94
N ASN A 202 -10.87 3.22 -3.39
CA ASN A 202 -11.20 3.88 -4.65
C ASN A 202 -10.77 3.03 -5.86
N LYS A 203 -11.63 2.97 -6.88
CA LYS A 203 -11.35 2.31 -8.17
C LYS A 203 -10.22 2.99 -8.95
N ARG A 204 -10.05 4.31 -8.77
CA ARG A 204 -9.03 5.14 -9.42
C ARG A 204 -8.35 6.02 -8.38
N PRO A 205 -7.49 5.46 -7.52
CA PRO A 205 -6.72 6.26 -6.58
C PRO A 205 -5.88 7.33 -7.29
N VAL A 206 -5.99 8.56 -6.79
CA VAL A 206 -5.14 9.68 -7.20
C VAL A 206 -4.29 10.08 -6.00
N VAL A 207 -2.96 10.04 -6.16
CA VAL A 207 -1.99 10.29 -5.07
C VAL A 207 -2.25 11.63 -4.40
N ASP A 208 -2.47 12.69 -5.17
CA ASP A 208 -2.67 14.04 -4.63
C ASP A 208 -3.99 14.20 -3.88
N GLU A 209 -5.06 13.55 -4.34
CA GLU A 209 -6.35 13.56 -3.65
C GLU A 209 -6.26 12.82 -2.31
N PHE A 210 -5.57 11.67 -2.31
CA PHE A 210 -5.36 10.90 -1.09
C PHE A 210 -4.46 11.65 -0.10
N LEU A 211 -3.38 12.28 -0.58
CA LEU A 211 -2.53 13.13 0.24
C LEU A 211 -3.31 14.31 0.82
N ALA A 212 -4.19 14.94 0.05
CA ALA A 212 -5.04 16.03 0.55
C ALA A 212 -5.94 15.56 1.70
N GLN A 213 -6.49 14.34 1.62
CA GLN A 213 -7.28 13.76 2.72
C GLN A 213 -6.44 13.52 3.98
N LEU A 214 -5.19 13.06 3.82
CA LEU A 214 -4.26 12.91 4.94
C LEU A 214 -3.94 14.28 5.56
N ILE A 215 -3.55 15.27 4.76
CA ILE A 215 -3.27 16.63 5.24
C ILE A 215 -4.46 17.19 6.02
N GLU A 216 -5.66 17.12 5.45
CA GLU A 216 -6.89 17.60 6.10
C GLU A 216 -7.16 16.88 7.43
N TYR A 217 -6.82 15.59 7.51
CA TYR A 217 -6.92 14.82 8.75
C TYR A 217 -5.89 15.26 9.80
N LYS A 218 -4.63 15.44 9.39
CA LYS A 218 -3.55 15.88 10.26
C LYS A 218 -3.81 17.28 10.81
N ASP A 219 -4.25 18.21 9.97
CA ASP A 219 -4.56 19.59 10.37
C ASP A 219 -5.65 19.64 11.46
N ARG A 220 -6.70 18.83 11.31
CA ARG A 220 -7.74 18.71 12.35
C ARG A 220 -7.22 18.11 13.65
N PHE A 221 -6.34 17.12 13.54
CA PHE A 221 -5.70 16.53 14.72
C PHE A 221 -4.87 17.57 15.47
N ASP A 222 -4.07 18.36 14.76
CA ASP A 222 -3.23 19.41 15.38
C ASP A 222 -4.07 20.47 16.09
N ILE A 223 -5.14 20.94 15.45
CA ILE A 223 -6.10 21.86 16.07
C ILE A 223 -6.71 21.25 17.34
N SER A 224 -6.96 19.94 17.37
CA SER A 224 -7.54 19.29 18.55
C SER A 224 -6.56 19.10 19.71
N GLU A 225 -5.26 19.04 19.44
CA GLU A 225 -4.22 18.90 20.47
C GLU A 225 -3.80 20.23 21.11
N GLU A 226 -4.08 21.36 20.43
CA GLU A 226 -3.83 22.71 20.95
C GLU A 226 -4.92 23.22 21.91
N ASN A 227 -6.13 22.63 21.87
CA ASN A 227 -7.29 23.02 22.66
C ASN A 227 -7.48 22.16 23.92
#